data_AF-A0A0P9NJ61-F1
#
_entry.id   AF-A0A0P9NJ61-F1
#
_cell.length_a   1.000
_cell.length_b   1.000
_cell.length_c   1.000
_cell.angle_alpha   90.00
_cell.angle_beta   90.00
_cell.angle_gamma   90.00
#
_symmetry.space_group_name_H-M   'P 1'
#
loop_
_entity.id
_entity.type
_entity.pdbx_description
1 polymer ?
#
loop_
_entity_poly.entity_id
_entity_poly.type
_entity_poly.pdbx_seq_one_letter_code
_entity_poly.pdbx_strand_id
1 'polypeptide(L)' 'MFELAGTRSVLGKLNLDRYWRNARTHTLHDPARWKYHLIGNQVLNGIAPPRHAWN' A
#
# COMPACT_ATOMS: atom_id res chain seq x y z
N MET A 1 -11.73 -7.48 5.78
CA MET A 1 -13.02 -7.35 5.06
C MET A 1 -13.69 -8.70 4.89
N PHE A 2 -13.04 -9.70 4.29
CA PHE A 2 -13.61 -11.03 4.08
C PHE A 2 -13.82 -11.85 5.38
N GLU A 3 -12.95 -11.68 6.38
CA GLU A 3 -13.08 -12.36 7.67
C GLU A 3 -14.36 -11.99 8.43
N LEU A 4 -14.85 -10.76 8.28
CA LEU A 4 -16.10 -10.29 8.91
C LEU A 4 -17.34 -10.59 8.05
N ALA A 5 -17.18 -10.66 6.72
CA ALA A 5 -18.29 -10.81 5.77
C ALA A 5 -18.68 -12.28 5.49
N GLY A 6 -17.87 -13.24 5.96
CA GLY A 6 -18.11 -14.68 5.80
C GLY A 6 -17.92 -15.20 4.37
N THR A 7 -17.99 -16.52 4.18
CA THR A 7 -17.63 -17.18 2.90
C THR A 7 -18.48 -16.74 1.70
N ARG A 8 -19.73 -16.34 1.91
CA ARG A 8 -20.63 -15.85 0.84
C ARG A 8 -20.16 -14.53 0.22
N SER A 9 -19.27 -13.79 0.89
CA SER A 9 -18.71 -12.53 0.38
C SER A 9 -17.76 -12.71 -0.82
N VAL A 10 -17.33 -13.94 -1.12
CA VAL A 10 -16.45 -14.27 -2.25
C VAL A 10 -17.24 -14.54 -3.55
N LEU A 11 -18.58 -14.47 -3.52
CA LEU A 11 -19.41 -14.63 -4.71
C LEU A 11 -19.00 -13.62 -5.80
N GLY A 12 -18.70 -14.12 -7.01
CA GLY A 12 -18.26 -13.29 -8.13
C GLY A 12 -19.21 -12.14 -8.49
N LYS A 13 -20.52 -12.30 -8.24
CA LYS A 13 -21.51 -11.22 -8.44
C LYS A 13 -21.29 -9.99 -7.55
N LEU A 14 -20.66 -10.17 -6.39
CA LEU A 14 -20.39 -9.08 -5.44
C LEU A 14 -19.12 -8.32 -5.82
N ASN A 15 -18.18 -9.00 -6.49
CA ASN A 15 -16.95 -8.42 -7.03
C ASN A 15 -16.17 -7.61 -5.97
N LEU A 16 -16.15 -8.09 -4.72
CA LEU A 16 -15.52 -7.39 -3.58
C LEU A 16 -13.99 -7.49 -3.61
N ASP A 17 -13.46 -8.49 -4.29
CA ASP A 17 -12.03 -8.65 -4.58
C ASP A 17 -11.46 -7.48 -5.41
N ARG A 18 -12.31 -6.72 -6.13
CA ARG A 18 -11.88 -5.53 -6.89
C ARG A 18 -11.16 -4.50 -6.02
N TYR A 19 -11.60 -4.32 -4.78
CA TYR A 19 -11.01 -3.32 -3.89
C TYR A 19 -9.58 -3.69 -3.54
N TRP A 20 -9.32 -4.97 -3.29
CA TRP A 20 -7.98 -5.48 -3.04
C TRP A 20 -7.11 -5.44 -4.30
N ARG A 21 -7.64 -5.84 -5.47
CA ARG A 21 -6.92 -5.77 -6.75
C ARG A 21 -6.50 -4.33 -7.08
N ASN A 22 -7.43 -3.39 -6.98
CA ASN A 22 -7.16 -1.98 -7.23
C ASN A 22 -6.11 -1.42 -6.26
N ALA A 23 -6.24 -1.71 -4.97
CA ALA A 23 -5.25 -1.29 -3.98
C ALA A 23 -3.87 -1.87 -4.28
N ARG A 24 -3.77 -3.17 -4.57
CA ARG A 24 -2.50 -3.84 -4.92
C ARG A 24 -1.83 -3.22 -6.14
N THR A 25 -2.59 -3.00 -7.21
CA THR A 25 -2.08 -2.34 -8.43
C THR A 25 -1.60 -0.93 -8.12
N HIS A 26 -2.39 -0.15 -7.38
CA HIS A 26 -2.04 1.24 -7.06
C HIS A 26 -0.79 1.34 -6.18
N THR A 27 -0.67 0.49 -5.14
CA THR A 27 0.49 0.49 -4.23
C THR A 27 1.79 0.03 -4.87
N LEU A 28 1.75 -0.59 -6.05
CA LEU A 28 2.96 -1.03 -6.74
C LEU A 28 3.69 0.14 -7.43
N HIS A 29 2.98 1.24 -7.71
CA HIS A 29 3.56 2.43 -8.34
C HIS A 29 4.69 3.03 -7.48
N ASP A 30 4.44 3.16 -6.17
CA ASP A 30 5.41 3.70 -5.22
C ASP A 30 5.89 2.57 -4.30
N PRO A 31 7.16 2.14 -4.39
CA PRO A 31 7.64 1.09 -3.52
C PRO A 31 7.65 1.59 -2.07
N ALA A 32 6.69 1.13 -1.26
CA ALA A 32 6.55 1.55 0.15
C ALA A 32 7.83 1.33 0.98
N ARG A 33 8.70 0.40 0.55
CA ARG A 33 10.01 0.15 1.17
C ARG A 33 10.90 1.40 1.18
N TRP A 34 10.88 2.23 0.13
CA TRP A 34 11.70 3.45 0.06
C TRP A 34 11.24 4.52 1.05
N LYS A 35 9.92 4.61 1.30
CA LYS A 35 9.37 5.51 2.31
C LYS A 35 9.89 5.20 3.71
N TYR A 36 9.96 3.92 4.10
CA TYR A 36 10.54 3.52 5.39
C TYR A 36 12.04 3.80 5.49
N HIS A 37 12.79 3.61 4.40
CA HIS A 37 14.21 3.93 4.35
C HIS A 37 14.46 5.43 4.57
N LEU A 38 13.68 6.30 3.91
CA LEU A 38 13.77 7.75 4.04
C LEU A 38 13.42 8.22 5.47
N ILE A 39 12.34 7.70 6.05
CA ILE A 39 11.95 8.01 7.43
C ILE A 39 13.04 7.54 8.40
N GLY A 40 13.56 6.32 8.22
CA GLY A 40 14.63 5.77 9.05
C GLY A 40 15.90 6.63 8.97
N ASN A 41 16.28 7.07 7.78
CA ASN A 41 17.46 7.93 7.58
C ASN A 41 17.28 9.30 8.24
N GLN A 42 16.07 9.87 8.22
CA GLN A 42 15.78 11.11 8.93
C GLN A 42 15.83 10.94 10.44
N VAL A 43 15.23 9.86 10.98
CA VAL A 43 15.17 9.60 12.42
C VAL A 43 16.55 9.26 12.99
N LEU A 44 17.35 8.47 12.26
CA LEU A 44 18.64 7.97 12.75
C LEU A 44 19.81 8.91 12.44
N ASN A 45 19.81 9.56 11.26
CA ASN A 45 20.95 10.34 10.78
C ASN A 45 20.64 11.83 10.58
N GLY A 46 19.39 12.27 10.80
CA GLY A 46 18.98 13.67 10.61
C GLY A 46 18.94 14.13 9.15
N ILE A 47 19.06 13.22 8.18
CA ILE A 47 19.09 13.55 6.74
C ILE A 47 17.66 13.67 6.24
N ALA A 48 17.26 14.88 5.84
CA ALA A 48 15.92 15.12 5.29
C ALA A 48 15.73 14.41 3.94
N PRO A 49 14.52 13.87 3.65
CA PRO A 49 14.24 13.21 2.38
C PRO A 49 14.40 14.17 1.19
N PRO A 50 14.96 13.70 0.06
CA PRO A 50 15.06 14.52 -1.15
C PRO A 50 13.68 14.90 -1.67
N ARG A 51 13.44 16.18 -1.94
CA ARG A 51 12.21 16.69 -2.54
C ARG A 51 12.20 16.37 -4.05
N HIS A 52 11.88 15.13 -4.39
CA HIS A 52 11.64 14.72 -5.78
C HIS A 52 10.33 13.94 -5.86
N ALA A 53 9.58 14.16 -6.95
CA ALA A 53 8.21 13.65 -7.14
C ALA A 53 8.12 12.13 -7.35
N TRP A 54 9.24 11.40 -7.28
CA TRP A 54 9.35 9.98 -7.61
C TRP A 54 10.19 9.19 -6.58
N ASN A 55 10.35 9.68 -5.35
CA ASN A 55 10.98 8.96 -4.24
C ASN A 55 9.94 8.40 -3.25
#